data_AF-A0A7S2HVH1-F1
#
_entry.id   AF-A0A7S2HVH1-F1
#
_cell.length_a   1.000
_cell.length_b   1.000
_cell.length_c   1.000
_cell.angle_alpha   90.00
_cell.angle_beta   90.00
_cell.angle_gamma   90.00
#
_symmetry.space_group_name_H-M   'P 1'
#
loop_
_entity.id
_entity.type
_entity.pdbx_description
1 polymer ?
#
loop_
_entity_poly.entity_id
_entity_poly.type
_entity_poly.pdbx_seq_one_letter_code
_entity_poly.pdbx_strand_id
1 'polypeptide(L)'
;IMLGCRAPPLAAVIIEPRVMASALVALESVVRHTPKATCIVWFVSTDNMPWVREQQIVHQLARQGRIELRQVPQYAISRPSVVNAPSMLTHHSFWRSLPSELVLTFQSDSLMCSTLDLSRFGRYAQVGAPWRSNFRRCIHSQRSF
;
A
#
# COMPACT_ATOMS: atom_id res chain seq x y z
N ILE A 1 5.68 -20.37 -6.92
CA ILE A 1 5.05 -20.09 -5.62
C ILE A 1 5.69 -18.80 -5.11
N MET A 2 4.99 -17.65 -5.18
CA MET A 2 5.49 -16.42 -4.56
C MET A 2 5.26 -16.55 -3.06
N LEU A 3 6.33 -16.57 -2.27
CA LEU A 3 6.27 -16.57 -0.82
C LEU A 3 5.77 -15.18 -0.41
N GLY A 4 4.51 -15.08 -0.01
CA GLY A 4 3.94 -13.85 0.53
C GLY A 4 4.64 -13.41 1.80
N CYS A 5 4.51 -12.13 2.15
CA CYS A 5 5.09 -11.59 3.36
C CYS A 5 4.51 -12.27 4.61
N ARG A 6 5.37 -12.72 5.54
CA ARG A 6 4.92 -13.28 6.82
C ARG A 6 4.87 -12.18 7.88
N ALA A 7 3.65 -11.79 8.28
CA ALA A 7 3.31 -10.92 9.42
C ALA A 7 4.35 -9.82 9.78
N PRO A 8 4.62 -8.87 8.87
CA PRO A 8 5.60 -7.81 9.09
C PRO A 8 5.11 -6.75 10.11
N PRO A 9 6.04 -6.04 10.78
CA PRO A 9 5.70 -4.92 11.64
C PRO A 9 5.18 -3.69 10.87
N LEU A 10 5.36 -3.64 9.55
CA LEU A 10 4.90 -2.58 8.65
C LEU A 10 4.54 -3.16 7.29
N ALA A 11 3.41 -2.71 6.73
CA ALA A 11 3.08 -2.90 5.33
C ALA A 11 3.13 -1.56 4.57
N ALA A 12 3.92 -1.48 3.50
CA ALA A 12 3.88 -0.40 2.54
C ALA A 12 2.92 -0.78 1.40
N VAL A 13 1.92 0.04 1.14
CA VAL A 13 0.87 -0.23 0.14
C VAL A 13 0.99 0.76 -1.01
N ILE A 14 1.13 0.22 -2.22
CA ILE A 14 1.14 0.99 -3.47
C ILE A 14 -0.12 0.61 -4.25
N ILE A 15 -0.91 1.59 -4.66
CA ILE A 15 -2.07 1.38 -5.53
C ILE A 15 -1.78 2.13 -6.84
N GLU A 16 -1.38 1.40 -7.87
CA GLU A 16 -1.16 1.98 -9.20
C GLU A 16 -1.61 0.98 -10.26
N PRO A 17 -2.80 1.18 -10.87
CA PRO A 17 -3.33 0.29 -11.89
C PRO A 17 -2.80 0.57 -13.30
N ARG A 18 -2.09 1.68 -13.53
CA ARG A 18 -1.57 2.06 -14.85
C ARG A 18 -0.15 1.53 -15.06
N VAL A 19 0.29 1.50 -16.30
CA VAL A 19 1.70 1.32 -16.66
C VAL A 19 2.40 2.66 -16.53
N MET A 20 3.16 2.85 -15.46
CA MET A 20 3.83 4.13 -15.16
C MET A 20 5.22 3.90 -14.58
N ALA A 21 6.24 4.40 -15.26
CA ALA A 21 7.63 4.30 -14.81
C ALA A 21 7.87 4.98 -13.44
N SER A 22 7.14 6.06 -13.13
CA SER A 22 7.22 6.73 -11.82
C SER A 22 6.86 5.82 -10.66
N ALA A 23 6.02 4.79 -10.88
CA ALA A 23 5.69 3.81 -9.85
C ALA A 23 6.91 2.98 -9.42
N LEU A 24 7.87 2.76 -10.33
CA LEU A 24 9.14 2.11 -9.98
C LEU A 24 10.03 3.00 -9.14
N VAL A 25 10.05 4.30 -9.43
CA VAL A 25 10.78 5.28 -8.61
C VAL A 25 10.17 5.36 -7.20
N ALA A 26 8.85 5.36 -7.08
CA ALA A 26 8.15 5.28 -5.80
C ALA A 26 8.51 3.98 -5.06
N LEU A 27 8.48 2.84 -5.75
CA LEU A 27 8.88 1.54 -5.18
C LEU A 27 10.33 1.58 -4.67
N GLU A 28 11.28 2.06 -5.48
CA GLU A 28 12.69 2.19 -5.09
C GLU A 28 12.86 3.07 -3.85
N SER A 29 12.15 4.19 -3.82
CA SER A 29 12.12 5.08 -2.67
C SER A 29 11.62 4.38 -1.41
N VAL A 30 10.53 3.60 -1.50
CA VAL A 30 10.00 2.81 -0.38
C VAL A 30 11.02 1.77 0.08
N VAL A 31 11.61 1.03 -0.85
CA VAL A 31 12.61 -0.01 -0.55
C VAL A 31 13.82 0.57 0.18
N ARG A 32 14.25 1.78 -0.20
CA ARG A 32 15.41 2.46 0.38
C ARG A 32 15.15 2.99 1.78
N HIS A 33 13.95 3.52 2.04
CA HIS A 33 13.66 4.31 3.23
C HIS A 33 12.76 3.61 4.26
N THR A 34 12.36 2.37 4.01
CA THR A 34 11.61 1.55 4.97
C THR A 34 12.47 0.41 5.52
N PRO A 35 12.18 -0.09 6.74
CA PRO A 35 12.88 -1.25 7.29
C PRO A 35 12.88 -2.45 6.34
N LYS A 36 13.95 -3.25 6.34
CA LYS A 36 14.04 -4.46 5.48
C LYS A 36 12.90 -5.45 5.71
N ALA A 37 12.36 -5.50 6.92
CA ALA A 37 11.22 -6.35 7.29
C ALA A 37 9.86 -5.83 6.78
N THR A 38 9.82 -4.65 6.16
CA THR A 38 8.58 -4.10 5.58
C THR A 38 8.13 -4.96 4.41
N CYS A 39 6.85 -5.34 4.43
CA CYS A 39 6.21 -5.93 3.27
C CYS A 39 5.68 -4.86 2.34
N ILE A 40 5.93 -4.99 1.05
CA ILE A 40 5.39 -4.11 0.03
C ILE A 40 4.20 -4.84 -0.61
N VAL A 41 3.00 -4.27 -0.51
CA VAL A 41 1.82 -4.77 -1.19
C VAL A 41 1.52 -3.83 -2.35
N TRP A 42 1.69 -4.32 -3.57
CA TRP A 42 1.39 -3.53 -4.77
C TRP A 42 0.09 -4.03 -5.39
N PHE A 43 -0.96 -3.21 -5.29
CA PHE A 43 -2.22 -3.40 -5.99
C PHE A 43 -2.10 -2.95 -7.45
N VAL A 44 -2.27 -3.92 -8.35
CA VAL A 44 -2.09 -3.81 -9.80
C VAL A 44 -3.40 -4.19 -10.50
N SER A 45 -3.65 -3.62 -11.67
CA SER A 45 -4.74 -4.04 -12.54
C SER A 45 -4.37 -5.32 -13.30
N THR A 46 -5.35 -5.95 -13.94
CA THR A 46 -5.09 -7.05 -14.88
C THR A 46 -4.21 -6.60 -16.04
N ASP A 47 -4.38 -5.35 -16.49
CA ASP A 47 -3.70 -4.80 -17.67
C ASP A 47 -2.23 -4.49 -17.39
N ASN A 48 -1.89 -3.99 -16.19
CA ASN A 48 -0.51 -3.63 -15.87
C ASN A 48 0.29 -4.76 -15.18
N MET A 49 -0.37 -5.82 -14.71
CA MET A 49 0.30 -6.97 -14.07
C MET A 49 1.44 -7.56 -14.91
N PRO A 50 1.31 -7.78 -16.25
CA PRO A 50 2.42 -8.29 -17.06
C PRO A 50 3.64 -7.37 -17.01
N TRP A 51 3.43 -6.07 -17.23
CA TRP A 51 4.49 -5.06 -17.19
C TRP A 51 5.17 -5.00 -15.83
N VAL A 52 4.42 -5.03 -14.72
CA VAL A 52 4.99 -5.02 -13.35
C VAL A 52 5.84 -6.27 -13.10
N ARG A 53 5.40 -7.43 -13.58
CA ARG A 53 6.11 -8.71 -13.38
C ARG A 53 7.43 -8.76 -14.13
N GLU A 54 7.58 -8.06 -15.24
CA GLU A 54 8.82 -8.01 -16.02
C GLU A 54 9.91 -7.14 -15.38
N GLN A 55 9.58 -6.36 -14.34
CA GLN A 55 10.51 -5.44 -13.72
C GLN A 55 11.51 -6.17 -12.81
N GLN A 56 12.80 -5.94 -13.05
CA GLN A 56 13.88 -6.60 -12.31
C GLN A 56 13.81 -6.37 -10.81
N ILE A 57 13.47 -5.16 -10.37
CA ILE A 57 13.30 -4.83 -8.95
C ILE A 57 12.19 -5.64 -8.30
N VAL A 58 11.07 -5.87 -9.01
CA VAL A 58 9.95 -6.66 -8.52
C VAL A 58 10.37 -8.13 -8.36
N HIS A 59 11.09 -8.68 -9.32
CA HIS A 59 11.65 -10.03 -9.21
C HIS A 59 12.60 -10.19 -8.02
N GLN A 60 13.50 -9.23 -7.81
CA GLN A 60 14.44 -9.25 -6.69
C GLN A 60 13.71 -9.22 -5.35
N LEU A 61 12.74 -8.32 -5.17
CA LEU A 61 11.94 -8.22 -3.95
C LEU A 61 11.07 -9.46 -3.73
N ALA A 62 10.53 -10.07 -4.79
CA ALA A 62 9.70 -11.27 -4.70
C ALA A 62 10.52 -12.47 -4.22
N ARG A 63 11.76 -12.62 -4.71
CA ARG A 63 12.71 -13.65 -4.23
C ARG A 63 13.06 -13.46 -2.75
N GLN A 64 13.07 -12.22 -2.27
CA GLN A 64 13.29 -11.88 -0.87
C GLN A 64 12.03 -12.02 0.00
N GLY A 65 10.87 -12.33 -0.58
CA GLY A 65 9.59 -12.34 0.15
C GLY A 65 9.16 -10.95 0.65
N ARG A 66 9.64 -9.88 0.02
CA ARG A 66 9.41 -8.49 0.44
C ARG A 66 8.32 -7.78 -0.34
N ILE A 67 7.86 -8.35 -1.46
CA ILE A 67 6.77 -7.78 -2.26
C ILE A 67 5.69 -8.83 -2.54
N GLU A 68 4.44 -8.40 -2.47
CA GLU A 68 3.27 -9.14 -2.90
C GLU A 68 2.51 -8.32 -3.93
N LEU A 69 2.32 -8.90 -5.12
CA LEU A 69 1.46 -8.31 -6.16
C LEU A 69 0.04 -8.80 -5.98
N ARG A 70 -0.91 -7.88 -5.82
CA ARG A 70 -2.33 -8.19 -5.67
C ARG A 70 -3.15 -7.53 -6.74
N GLN A 71 -4.17 -8.22 -7.23
CA GLN A 71 -5.13 -7.57 -8.10
C GLN A 71 -5.94 -6.52 -7.32
N VAL A 72 -6.22 -5.39 -7.97
CA VAL A 72 -7.18 -4.42 -7.44
C VAL A 72 -8.54 -5.09 -7.28
N PRO A 73 -9.19 -4.97 -6.11
CA PRO A 73 -10.49 -5.59 -5.88
C PRO A 73 -11.57 -5.05 -6.81
N GLN A 74 -12.48 -5.91 -7.26
CA GLN A 74 -13.55 -5.55 -8.21
C GLN A 74 -14.40 -4.36 -7.74
N TYR A 75 -14.68 -4.25 -6.43
CA TYR A 75 -15.47 -3.16 -5.86
C TYR A 75 -14.80 -1.78 -6.00
N ALA A 76 -13.50 -1.73 -6.28
CA ALA A 76 -12.73 -0.50 -6.47
C ALA A 76 -12.55 -0.13 -7.96
N ILE A 77 -13.02 -0.98 -8.87
CA ILE A 77 -12.91 -0.76 -10.31
C ILE A 77 -14.18 -0.03 -10.75
N SER A 78 -14.03 1.24 -11.13
CA SER A 78 -15.16 2.05 -11.64
C SER A 78 -15.37 1.84 -13.14
N ARG A 79 -14.29 1.59 -13.88
CA ARG A 79 -14.22 1.21 -15.30
C ARG A 79 -12.96 0.35 -15.49
N PRO A 80 -12.83 -0.41 -16.59
CA PRO A 80 -11.56 -1.05 -16.94
C PRO A 80 -10.42 -0.03 -16.82
N SER A 81 -9.36 -0.41 -16.08
CA SER A 81 -8.18 0.42 -15.80
C SER A 81 -8.39 1.71 -14.96
N VAL A 82 -9.62 2.01 -14.48
CA VAL A 82 -9.90 3.16 -13.60
C VAL A 82 -10.22 2.70 -12.18
N VAL A 83 -9.23 2.83 -11.31
CA VAL A 83 -9.34 2.47 -9.88
C VAL A 83 -9.74 3.67 -9.06
N ASN A 84 -10.84 3.50 -8.32
CA ASN A 84 -11.25 4.42 -7.27
C ASN A 84 -10.50 4.05 -5.99
N ALA A 85 -9.27 4.55 -5.84
CA ALA A 85 -8.46 4.32 -4.65
C ALA A 85 -9.18 4.73 -3.34
N PRO A 86 -9.94 5.86 -3.28
CA PRO A 86 -10.80 6.16 -2.14
C PRO A 86 -11.74 5.02 -1.76
N SER A 87 -12.39 4.36 -2.72
CA SER A 87 -13.27 3.21 -2.44
C SER A 87 -12.52 2.06 -1.75
N MET A 88 -11.27 1.80 -2.12
CA MET A 88 -10.44 0.79 -1.43
C MET A 88 -10.19 1.18 0.02
N LEU A 89 -9.75 2.41 0.25
CA LEU A 89 -9.38 2.91 1.58
C LEU A 89 -10.58 3.01 2.53
N THR A 90 -11.81 3.10 2.01
CA THR A 90 -13.04 3.09 2.84
C THR A 90 -13.61 1.70 3.10
N HIS A 91 -13.10 0.65 2.44
CA HIS A 91 -13.68 -0.68 2.51
C HIS A 91 -12.98 -1.56 3.56
N HIS A 92 -13.74 -2.17 4.47
CA HIS A 92 -13.18 -2.98 5.56
C HIS A 92 -12.35 -4.18 5.06
N SER A 93 -12.76 -4.80 3.93
CA SER A 93 -12.05 -5.96 3.37
C SER A 93 -10.66 -5.61 2.85
N PHE A 94 -10.43 -4.36 2.39
CA PHE A 94 -9.11 -3.90 2.02
C PHE A 94 -8.18 -3.97 3.23
N TRP A 95 -8.54 -3.34 4.34
CA TRP A 95 -7.73 -3.30 5.55
C TRP A 95 -7.50 -4.69 6.15
N ARG A 96 -8.53 -5.54 6.19
CA ARG A 96 -8.41 -6.94 6.65
C ARG A 96 -7.51 -7.79 5.78
N SER A 97 -7.29 -7.42 4.51
CA SER A 97 -6.42 -8.18 3.63
C SER A 97 -4.94 -7.89 3.87
N LEU A 98 -4.60 -6.75 4.47
CA LEU A 98 -3.20 -6.31 4.60
C LEU A 98 -2.46 -7.14 5.66
N PRO A 99 -1.16 -7.39 5.47
CA PRO A 99 -0.42 -8.32 6.32
C PRO A 99 0.04 -7.70 7.66
N SER A 100 -0.28 -6.43 7.91
CA SER A 100 0.16 -5.68 9.09
C SER A 100 -0.94 -4.74 9.59
N GLU A 101 -0.96 -4.49 10.89
CA GLU A 101 -1.80 -3.45 11.49
C GLU A 101 -1.28 -2.05 11.20
N LEU A 102 0.04 -1.89 11.05
CA LEU A 102 0.66 -0.63 10.68
C LEU A 102 0.84 -0.58 9.17
N VAL A 103 0.15 0.36 8.54
CA VAL A 103 0.09 0.48 7.09
C VAL A 103 0.54 1.86 6.67
N LEU A 104 1.43 1.89 5.69
CA LEU A 104 1.88 3.10 5.03
C LEU A 104 1.41 3.08 3.58
N THR A 105 0.53 4.00 3.22
CA THR A 105 0.00 4.10 1.85
C THR A 105 0.82 5.09 1.04
N PHE A 106 1.15 4.72 -0.19
CA PHE A 106 1.87 5.56 -1.14
C PHE A 106 1.11 5.69 -2.45
N GLN A 107 1.16 6.90 -2.98
CA GLN A 107 0.81 7.16 -4.37
C GLN A 107 2.07 7.07 -5.23
N SER A 108 1.91 6.73 -6.51
CA SER A 108 3.02 6.55 -7.45
C SER A 108 3.73 7.87 -7.83
N ASP A 109 3.17 9.01 -7.44
CA ASP A 109 3.72 10.36 -7.55
C ASP A 109 4.35 10.87 -6.24
N SER A 110 4.46 10.01 -5.22
CA SER A 110 5.10 10.34 -3.94
C SER A 110 6.51 9.76 -3.84
N LEU A 111 7.41 10.51 -3.19
CA LEU A 111 8.77 10.08 -2.87
C LEU A 111 9.05 10.27 -1.38
N MET A 112 9.74 9.30 -0.80
CA MET A 112 10.34 9.40 0.53
C MET A 112 11.75 9.95 0.38
N CYS A 113 12.05 11.03 1.08
CA CYS A 113 13.37 11.65 1.06
C CYS A 113 14.24 11.25 2.27
N SER A 114 13.67 10.53 3.24
CA SER A 114 14.36 10.10 4.44
C SER A 114 13.77 8.81 4.98
N THR A 115 14.57 8.09 5.77
CA THR A 115 14.13 6.88 6.48
C THR A 115 12.93 7.19 7.38
N LEU A 116 11.94 6.32 7.35
CA LEU A 116 10.75 6.46 8.18
C LEU A 116 11.05 6.10 9.63
N ASP A 117 10.76 7.03 10.54
CA ASP A 117 10.78 6.78 11.97
C ASP A 117 9.40 6.34 12.46
N LEU A 118 9.22 5.02 12.57
CA LEU A 118 7.97 4.42 13.05
C LEU A 118 7.64 4.79 14.50
N SER A 119 8.63 5.13 15.34
CA SER A 119 8.38 5.53 16.72
C SER A 119 7.62 6.85 16.82
N ARG A 120 7.85 7.73 15.84
CA ARG A 120 7.21 9.05 15.77
C ARG A 120 5.78 8.98 15.24
N PHE A 121 5.53 8.16 14.21
CA PHE A 121 4.26 8.14 13.49
C PHE A 121 3.35 6.97 13.86
N GLY A 122 3.90 5.83 14.28
CA GLY A 122 3.13 4.63 14.61
C GLY A 122 2.24 4.76 15.84
N ARG A 123 2.40 5.83 16.64
CA ARG A 123 1.55 6.13 17.80
C ARG A 123 0.21 6.76 17.44
N TYR A 124 0.03 7.22 16.20
CA TYR A 124 -1.20 7.84 15.75
C TYR A 124 -2.07 6.80 15.03
N ALA A 125 -3.38 6.83 15.26
CA ALA A 125 -4.31 5.95 14.55
C ALA A 125 -4.32 6.21 13.02
N GLN A 126 -4.01 7.43 12.60
CA GLN A 126 -3.85 7.81 11.20
C GLN A 126 -2.96 9.06 11.09
N VAL A 127 -2.10 9.11 10.08
CA VAL A 127 -1.33 10.30 9.69
C VAL A 127 -1.45 10.51 8.19
N GLY A 128 -1.94 11.67 7.76
CA GLY A 128 -2.13 11.99 6.34
C GLY A 128 -3.11 13.14 6.14
N ALA A 129 -3.24 13.61 4.89
CA ALA A 129 -4.20 14.65 4.57
C ALA A 129 -5.64 14.15 4.78
N PRO A 130 -6.48 14.84 5.57
CA PRO A 130 -7.88 14.47 5.69
C PRO A 130 -8.56 14.65 4.34
N TRP A 131 -9.18 13.58 3.83
CA TRP A 131 -10.09 13.70 2.69
C TRP A 131 -11.25 14.62 3.09
N ARG A 132 -11.55 15.64 2.27
CA ARG A 132 -12.54 16.67 2.56
C ARG A 132 -13.88 16.05 3.01
N SER A 133 -14.27 16.40 4.24
CA SER A 133 -15.63 16.48 4.78
C SER A 133 -16.56 15.28 4.58
N ASN A 134 -16.43 14.26 5.44
CA ASN A 134 -17.57 13.53 6.04
C ASN A 134 -17.18 12.61 7.22
N PHE A 135 -16.07 12.88 7.91
CA PHE A 135 -15.63 12.15 9.12
C PHE A 135 -16.51 12.46 10.36
N ARG A 136 -17.83 12.63 10.21
CA ARG A 136 -18.73 12.90 11.34
C ARG A 136 -19.11 11.68 12.18
N ARG A 137 -18.65 10.45 11.89
CA ARG A 137 -19.21 9.27 12.60
C ARG A 137 -18.30 8.12 13.05
N CYS A 138 -16.96 8.18 12.96
CA CYS A 138 -16.14 7.04 13.42
C CYS A 138 -15.18 7.31 14.58
N ILE A 139 -15.20 8.49 15.21
CA ILE A 139 -14.22 8.85 16.27
C ILE A 139 -14.79 8.79 17.70
N HIS A 140 -16.04 8.37 17.92
CA HIS A 140 -16.58 8.17 19.28
C HIS A 140 -17.21 6.80 19.51
N SER A 141 -16.36 5.83 19.87
CA SER A 141 -16.69 4.88 20.95
C SER A 141 -15.41 4.36 21.64
N GLN A 142 -14.58 5.26 22.18
CA GLN A 142 -13.86 4.88 23.38
C GLN A 142 -14.85 5.04 24.54
N ARG A 143 -15.52 3.94 24.89
CA ARG A 143 -16.14 3.83 26.21
C ARG A 143 -15.00 3.56 27.18
N SER A 144 -14.78 4.52 28.07
CA SER A 144 -14.05 4.33 29.31
C SER A 144 -14.65 3.16 30.09
N PHE A 145 -13.78 2.25 30.53
CA PHE A 145 -13.95 1.46 31.74
C PHE A 145 -12.65 1.61 32.54
#